data_AF-D8KCF1-F1
#
_entry.id   AF-D8KCF1-F1
#
_cell.length_a   1.000
_cell.length_b   1.000
_cell.length_c   1.000
_cell.angle_alpha   90.00
_cell.angle_beta   90.00
_cell.angle_gamma   90.00
#
_symmetry.space_group_name_H-M   'P 1'
#
loop_
_entity.id
_entity.type
_entity.pdbx_description
1 polymer ?
#
loop_
_entity_poly.entity_id
_entity_poly.type
_entity_poly.pdbx_seq_one_letter_code
_entity_poly.pdbx_strand_id
1 'polypeptide(L)'
;MPRDITHKKSHHNAQGPRAMTDDELISEFTRLAERDGKTVLEVGVVTWGGAHSHSPELSWKAFRQWSRPPTNERLVAAQMKALETSRFFRVCRHCKERVNAGHMLDQEICQSCAEKELGVTF
;
A
#
# COMPACT_ATOMS: atom_id res chain seq x y z
N MET A 1 -38.04 -0.36 46.44
CA MET A 1 -36.75 -0.26 45.73
C MET A 1 -36.97 -0.79 44.32
N PRO A 2 -37.01 0.04 43.28
CA PRO A 2 -37.29 -0.40 41.91
C PRO A 2 -36.08 -1.09 41.25
N ARG A 3 -36.40 -2.01 40.35
CA ARG A 3 -35.52 -2.69 39.38
C ARG A 3 -35.05 -1.68 38.32
N ASP A 4 -33.86 -1.86 37.75
CA ASP A 4 -33.74 -1.92 36.28
C ASP A 4 -32.40 -2.47 35.78
N ILE A 5 -32.51 -3.13 34.64
CA ILE A 5 -31.53 -3.92 33.91
C ILE A 5 -30.83 -3.02 32.89
N THR A 6 -29.51 -3.14 32.71
CA THR A 6 -28.94 -2.93 31.36
C THR A 6 -27.72 -3.82 31.14
N HIS A 7 -27.96 -4.90 30.40
CA HIS A 7 -26.99 -5.55 29.54
C HIS A 7 -26.33 -4.51 28.62
N LYS A 8 -25.01 -4.61 28.42
CA LYS A 8 -24.44 -4.65 27.06
C LYS A 8 -23.00 -5.14 27.10
N LYS A 9 -22.84 -6.40 26.71
CA LYS A 9 -21.59 -6.97 26.20
C LYS A 9 -21.11 -6.08 25.05
N SER A 10 -19.95 -5.45 25.17
CA SER A 10 -19.25 -4.93 23.98
C SER A 10 -18.40 -6.06 23.43
N HIS A 11 -18.99 -6.83 22.53
CA HIS A 11 -18.25 -7.65 21.59
C HIS A 11 -17.58 -6.71 20.58
N HIS A 12 -16.27 -6.55 20.68
CA HIS A 12 -15.45 -6.07 19.56
C HIS A 12 -14.37 -7.11 19.26
N ASN A 13 -14.81 -8.23 18.68
CA ASN A 13 -13.95 -9.12 17.93
C ASN A 13 -14.37 -9.06 16.47
N ALA A 14 -13.66 -8.26 15.67
CA ALA A 14 -13.65 -8.29 14.20
C ALA A 14 -12.62 -7.27 13.68
N GLN A 15 -11.33 -7.47 13.93
CA GLN A 15 -10.30 -6.77 13.18
C GLN A 15 -9.93 -7.66 11.99
N GLY A 16 -10.59 -7.44 10.86
CA GLY A 16 -10.00 -7.76 9.56
C GLY A 16 -8.70 -6.96 9.38
N PRO A 17 -7.85 -7.31 8.40
CA PRO A 17 -6.62 -6.55 8.15
C PRO A 17 -6.97 -5.07 7.95
N ARG A 18 -6.38 -4.20 8.78
CA ARG A 18 -6.56 -2.75 8.68
C ARG A 18 -5.94 -2.27 7.37
N ALA A 19 -6.64 -1.39 6.66
CA ALA A 19 -6.05 -0.62 5.57
C ALA A 19 -4.72 0.01 6.01
N MET A 20 -3.68 -0.11 5.19
CA MET A 20 -2.43 0.62 5.45
C MET A 20 -2.67 2.13 5.29
N THR A 21 -2.11 2.92 6.19
CA THR A 21 -2.11 4.38 6.06
C THR A 21 -1.10 4.83 5.02
N ASP A 22 -1.19 6.10 4.60
CA ASP A 22 -0.22 6.69 3.67
C ASP A 22 1.20 6.67 4.24
N ASP A 23 1.36 6.90 5.55
CA ASP A 23 2.66 6.82 6.22
C ASP A 23 3.23 5.40 6.21
N GLU A 24 2.38 4.38 6.41
CA GLU A 24 2.79 2.98 6.32
C GLU A 24 3.18 2.60 4.89
N LEU A 25 2.39 3.01 3.89
CA LEU A 25 2.72 2.80 2.48
C LEU A 25 4.04 3.49 2.09
N ILE A 26 4.28 4.70 2.58
CA ILE A 26 5.51 5.45 2.34
C ILE A 26 6.70 4.74 2.99
N SER A 27 6.57 4.32 4.24
CA SER A 27 7.63 3.62 4.98
C SER A 27 8.02 2.30 4.30
N GLU A 28 7.04 1.51 3.88
CA GLU A 28 7.28 0.17 3.33
C GLU A 28 7.73 0.20 1.86
N PHE A 29 7.16 1.11 1.05
CA PHE A 29 7.32 1.08 -0.40
C PHE A 29 8.07 2.29 -0.96
N THR A 30 8.67 3.14 -0.14
CA THR A 30 9.56 4.20 -0.64
C THR A 30 10.91 4.16 0.06
N ARG A 31 11.96 4.51 -0.67
CA ARG A 31 13.30 4.68 -0.09
C ARG A 31 14.12 5.69 -0.85
N LEU A 32 15.04 6.32 -0.15
CA LEU A 32 16.10 7.09 -0.79
C LEU A 32 17.28 6.17 -1.10
N ALA A 33 17.79 6.26 -2.33
CA ALA A 33 18.99 5.58 -2.77
C ALA A 33 19.95 6.60 -3.40
N GLU A 34 21.24 6.36 -3.28
CA GLU A 34 22.25 7.12 -4.02
C GLU A 34 22.63 6.37 -5.29
N ARG A 35 22.51 7.03 -6.45
CA ARG A 35 22.91 6.49 -7.75
C ARG A 35 23.63 7.56 -8.55
N ASP A 36 24.84 7.25 -9.01
CA ASP A 36 25.68 8.15 -9.82
C ASP A 36 25.85 9.55 -9.21
N GLY A 37 26.04 9.61 -7.88
CA GLY A 37 26.18 10.87 -7.13
C GLY A 37 24.89 11.69 -7.02
N LYS A 38 23.73 11.12 -7.37
CA LYS A 38 22.40 11.73 -7.25
C LYS A 38 21.59 11.00 -6.19
N THR A 39 20.77 11.75 -5.49
CA THR A 39 19.76 11.19 -4.59
C THR A 39 18.53 10.82 -5.41
N VAL A 40 18.07 9.57 -5.31
CA VAL A 40 16.91 9.03 -6.03
C VAL A 40 15.88 8.54 -5.03
N LEU A 41 14.64 9.02 -5.15
CA LEU A 41 13.48 8.40 -4.50
C LEU A 41 13.05 7.22 -5.36
N GLU A 42 13.21 6.03 -4.82
CA GLU A 42 12.73 4.78 -5.39
C GLU A 42 11.39 4.39 -4.76
N VAL A 43 10.53 3.80 -5.58
CA VAL A 43 9.23 3.28 -5.16
C VAL A 43 9.20 1.78 -5.44
N GLY A 44 8.94 0.98 -4.42
CA GLY A 44 8.83 -0.47 -4.49
C GLY A 44 7.47 -0.86 -5.06
N VAL A 45 7.46 -1.69 -6.11
CA VAL A 45 6.26 -2.31 -6.64
C VAL A 45 6.37 -3.80 -6.41
N VAL A 46 5.34 -4.39 -5.82
CA VAL A 46 5.27 -5.83 -5.63
C VAL A 46 5.14 -6.49 -7.01
N THR A 47 5.95 -7.51 -7.24
CA THR A 47 5.94 -8.30 -8.46
C THR A 47 5.90 -9.77 -8.10
N TRP A 48 4.96 -10.49 -8.68
CA TRP A 48 4.86 -11.95 -8.54
C TRP A 48 5.71 -12.57 -9.64
N GLY A 49 6.79 -13.27 -9.25
CA GLY A 49 7.83 -13.73 -10.17
C GLY A 49 7.37 -14.83 -11.14
N GLY A 50 6.78 -14.47 -12.29
CA GLY A 50 6.41 -15.45 -13.33
C GLY A 50 5.38 -16.50 -12.90
N ALA A 51 4.97 -17.37 -13.83
CA ALA A 51 3.77 -18.24 -13.70
C ALA A 51 3.77 -19.24 -12.51
N HIS A 52 4.88 -19.38 -11.77
CA HIS A 52 5.03 -20.36 -10.68
C HIS A 52 5.71 -19.81 -9.42
N SER A 53 5.97 -18.50 -9.30
CA SER A 53 6.47 -17.96 -8.03
C SER A 53 5.31 -17.59 -7.12
N HIS A 54 5.24 -18.26 -5.99
CA HIS A 54 4.32 -17.95 -4.90
C HIS A 54 4.90 -16.92 -3.91
N SER A 55 6.11 -16.41 -4.19
CA SER A 55 6.78 -15.42 -3.34
C SER A 55 6.78 -14.06 -4.03
N PRO A 56 6.14 -13.02 -3.44
CA PRO A 56 6.20 -11.67 -3.98
C PRO A 56 7.61 -11.09 -3.78
N GLU A 57 8.09 -10.39 -4.81
CA GLU A 57 9.35 -9.65 -4.77
C GLU A 57 9.09 -8.14 -4.88
N LEU A 58 9.94 -7.32 -4.28
CA LEU A 58 9.89 -5.87 -4.44
C LEU A 58 10.78 -5.40 -5.59
N SER A 59 10.16 -4.93 -6.67
CA SER A 59 10.86 -4.24 -7.76
C SER A 59 10.95 -2.75 -7.47
N TRP A 60 12.14 -2.27 -7.14
CA TRP A 60 12.40 -0.85 -6.88
C TRP A 60 12.54 -0.06 -8.17
N LYS A 61 11.66 0.94 -8.38
CA LYS A 61 11.65 1.80 -9.56
C LYS A 61 12.02 3.23 -9.19
N ALA A 62 12.92 3.85 -9.96
CA ALA A 62 13.22 5.27 -9.80
C ALA A 62 11.99 6.12 -10.11
N PHE A 63 11.58 6.97 -9.15
CA PHE A 63 10.46 7.88 -9.32
C PHE A 63 10.92 9.32 -9.53
N ARG A 64 11.83 9.80 -8.68
CA ARG A 64 12.35 11.17 -8.75
C ARG A 64 13.82 11.18 -8.37
N GLN A 65 14.58 12.07 -9.00
CA GLN A 65 16.01 12.22 -8.76
C GLN A 65 16.36 13.68 -8.51
N TRP A 66 17.37 13.90 -7.68
CA TRP A 66 17.90 15.23 -7.36
C TRP A 66 19.42 15.21 -7.44
N SER A 67 20.00 16.30 -7.92
CA SER A 67 21.47 16.50 -7.96
C SER A 67 22.08 16.74 -6.58
N ARG A 68 21.25 17.08 -5.58
CA ARG A 68 21.61 17.22 -4.17
C ARG A 68 20.49 16.62 -3.33
N PRO A 69 20.75 16.20 -2.08
CA PRO A 69 19.69 15.71 -1.19
C PRO A 69 18.53 16.71 -1.10
N PRO A 70 17.26 16.27 -1.26
CA PRO A 70 16.11 17.15 -1.14
C PRO A 70 15.92 17.60 0.32
N THR A 71 15.23 18.72 0.51
CA THR A 71 14.71 19.08 1.83
C THR A 71 13.61 18.11 2.24
N ASN A 72 13.33 18.01 3.54
CA ASN A 72 12.28 17.12 4.05
C ASN A 72 10.92 17.41 3.42
N GLU A 73 10.54 18.69 3.29
CA GLU A 73 9.30 19.09 2.62
C GLU A 73 9.21 18.61 1.17
N ARG A 74 10.32 18.71 0.42
CA ARG A 74 10.37 18.24 -0.97
C ARG A 74 10.33 16.72 -1.07
N LEU A 75 10.90 16.02 -0.09
CA LEU A 75 10.83 14.56 0.00
C LEU A 75 9.40 14.11 0.27
N VAL A 76 8.75 14.66 1.30
CA VAL A 76 7.36 14.35 1.66
C VAL A 76 6.43 14.63 0.48
N ALA A 77 6.56 15.79 -0.18
CA ALA A 77 5.75 16.10 -1.36
C ALA A 77 5.97 15.10 -2.51
N ALA A 78 7.20 14.60 -2.69
CA ALA A 78 7.48 13.56 -3.68
C ALA A 78 6.91 12.20 -3.27
N GLN A 79 6.97 11.82 -2.00
CA GLN A 79 6.38 10.59 -1.48
C GLN A 79 4.86 10.59 -1.66
N MET A 80 4.18 11.68 -1.29
CA MET A 80 2.74 11.83 -1.54
C MET A 80 2.41 11.73 -3.04
N LYS A 81 3.22 12.34 -3.91
CA LYS A 81 3.04 12.22 -5.36
C LYS A 81 3.24 10.79 -5.87
N ALA A 82 4.14 10.02 -5.25
CA ALA A 82 4.30 8.61 -5.58
C ALA A 82 3.02 7.81 -5.26
N LEU A 83 2.39 8.05 -4.11
CA LEU A 83 1.13 7.43 -3.70
C LEU A 83 -0.05 7.73 -4.65
N GLU A 84 -0.03 8.88 -5.32
CA GLU A 84 -1.02 9.25 -6.34
C GLU A 84 -0.75 8.64 -7.71
N THR A 85 0.42 8.03 -7.92
CA THR A 85 0.84 7.54 -9.24
C THR A 85 0.35 6.11 -9.46
N SER A 86 -0.61 5.94 -10.38
CA SER A 86 -1.31 4.66 -10.67
C SER A 86 -0.44 3.47 -11.05
N ARG A 87 0.81 3.70 -11.49
CA ARG A 87 1.78 2.64 -11.79
C ARG A 87 2.45 2.04 -10.55
N PHE A 88 2.31 2.69 -9.40
CA PHE A 88 2.90 2.27 -8.13
C PHE A 88 1.84 1.91 -7.09
N PHE A 89 0.77 2.71 -7.03
CA PHE A 89 -0.33 2.50 -6.09
C PHE A 89 -1.66 2.75 -6.81
N ARG A 90 -2.69 1.99 -6.44
CA ARG A 90 -4.05 2.15 -6.96
C ARG A 90 -5.05 2.10 -5.83
N VAL A 91 -6.22 2.69 -6.05
CA VAL A 91 -7.34 2.62 -5.12
C VAL A 91 -8.26 1.51 -5.57
N CYS A 92 -8.50 0.52 -4.72
CA CYS A 92 -9.45 -0.54 -4.98
C CYS A 92 -10.88 0.03 -5.05
N ARG A 93 -11.63 -0.30 -6.09
CA ARG A 93 -13.02 0.12 -6.27
C ARG A 93 -13.95 -0.44 -5.19
N HIS A 94 -13.61 -1.59 -4.60
CA HIS A 94 -14.41 -2.29 -3.59
C HIS A 94 -14.16 -1.73 -2.18
N CYS A 95 -12.96 -1.89 -1.63
CA CYS A 95 -12.65 -1.43 -0.27
C CYS A 95 -12.31 0.06 -0.16
N LYS A 96 -12.09 0.75 -1.29
CA LYS A 96 -11.65 2.17 -1.34
C LYS A 96 -10.26 2.43 -0.75
N GLU A 97 -9.50 1.38 -0.48
CA GLU A 97 -8.15 1.48 0.07
C GLU A 97 -7.11 1.66 -1.03
N ARG A 98 -6.07 2.44 -0.74
CA ARG A 98 -4.88 2.54 -1.58
C ARG A 98 -3.99 1.34 -1.30
N VAL A 99 -3.62 0.63 -2.35
CA VAL A 99 -2.75 -0.55 -2.26
C VAL A 99 -1.62 -0.45 -3.27
N ASN A 100 -0.52 -1.16 -3.00
CA ASN A 100 0.56 -1.33 -3.97
C ASN A 100 -0.02 -1.92 -5.27
N ALA A 101 0.42 -1.43 -6.43
CA ALA A 101 -0.07 -1.88 -7.72
C ALA A 101 0.12 -3.39 -7.95
N GLY A 102 1.14 -4.00 -7.33
CA GLY A 102 1.34 -5.45 -7.36
C GLY A 102 0.36 -6.28 -6.54
N HIS A 103 -0.37 -5.66 -5.61
CA HIS A 103 -1.46 -6.29 -4.85
C HIS A 103 -2.83 -6.06 -5.51
N MET A 104 -2.85 -5.42 -6.68
CA MET A 104 -4.03 -5.35 -7.50
C MET A 104 -4.16 -6.61 -8.35
N LEU A 105 -5.35 -7.22 -8.39
CA LEU A 105 -5.63 -8.30 -9.34
C LEU A 105 -5.73 -7.72 -10.76
N ASP A 106 -6.42 -6.58 -10.89
CA ASP A 106 -6.57 -5.83 -12.14
C ASP A 106 -6.54 -4.32 -11.89
N GLN A 107 -7.11 -3.51 -12.80
CA GLN A 107 -7.10 -2.06 -12.63
C GLN A 107 -8.08 -1.53 -11.58
N GLU A 108 -9.05 -2.34 -11.15
CA GLU A 108 -10.19 -1.95 -10.31
C GLU A 108 -10.24 -2.68 -8.96
N ILE A 109 -9.81 -3.94 -8.86
CA ILE A 109 -9.96 -4.74 -7.63
C ILE A 109 -8.61 -5.22 -7.07
N CYS A 110 -8.44 -5.12 -5.75
CA CYS A 110 -7.28 -5.70 -5.07
C CYS A 110 -7.41 -7.22 -4.88
N GLN A 111 -6.29 -7.91 -4.78
CA GLN A 111 -6.25 -9.37 -4.60
C GLN A 111 -7.05 -9.80 -3.37
N SER A 112 -6.97 -9.07 -2.24
CA SER A 112 -7.74 -9.38 -1.03
C SER A 112 -9.26 -9.26 -1.23
N CYS A 113 -9.73 -8.25 -1.99
CA CYS A 113 -11.16 -8.15 -2.33
C CYS A 113 -11.57 -9.21 -3.34
N ALA A 114 -10.72 -9.55 -4.31
CA ALA A 114 -11.02 -10.59 -5.28
C ALA A 114 -11.12 -11.98 -4.62
N GLU A 115 -10.25 -12.29 -3.69
CA GLU A 115 -10.32 -13.54 -2.91
C GLU A 115 -11.63 -13.61 -2.12
N LYS A 116 -11.95 -12.54 -1.39
CA LYS A 116 -13.12 -12.51 -0.50
C LYS A 116 -14.45 -12.51 -1.25
N GLU A 117 -14.58 -11.70 -2.29
CA GLU A 117 -15.87 -11.42 -2.95
C GLU A 117 -16.08 -12.26 -4.22
N LEU A 118 -15.00 -12.69 -4.88
CA LEU A 118 -15.06 -13.44 -6.16
C LEU A 118 -14.53 -14.87 -6.03
N GLY A 119 -13.99 -15.26 -4.87
CA GLY A 119 -13.45 -16.61 -4.64
C GLY A 119 -12.18 -16.91 -5.41
N VAL A 120 -11.40 -15.89 -5.80
CA VAL A 120 -10.12 -16.07 -6.52
C VAL A 120 -9.02 -16.52 -5.56
N THR A 121 -8.22 -17.51 -5.95
CA THR A 121 -7.07 -18.02 -5.16
C THR A 121 -5.77 -17.88 -5.95
N PHE A 122 -4.66 -17.54 -5.29
CA PHE A 122 -3.35 -17.25 -5.88
C PHE A 122 -2.26 -18.25 -5.47
#